data_AF-A0A8T7GN67-F1
#
_entry.id   AF-A0A8T7GN67-F1
#
_cell.length_a   1.000
_cell.length_b   1.000
_cell.length_c   1.000
_cell.angle_alpha   90.00
_cell.angle_beta   90.00
_cell.angle_gamma   90.00
#
_symmetry.space_group_name_H-M   'P 1'
#
loop_
_entity.id
_entity.type
_entity.pdbx_description
1 polymer ?
#
loop_
_entity_poly.entity_id
_entity_poly.type
_entity_poly.pdbx_seq_one_letter_code
_entity_poly.pdbx_strand_id
1 'polypeptide(L)' 'ERRILRSLLEQRYDEKAGRFYLRVDKQEAFLGRVRFSDGDDVVHIVVNLRGTPRLERALSVLEELGLVS' A
#
# COMPACT_ATOMS: atom_id res chain seq x y z
N GLU A 1 7.53 10.11 -2.84
CA GLU A 1 6.98 8.89 -2.19
C GLU A 1 5.47 8.95 -1.92
N ARG A 2 4.94 9.96 -1.23
CA ARG A 2 3.49 10.07 -0.89
C ARG A 2 2.52 9.90 -2.07
N ARG A 3 2.84 10.50 -3.23
CA ARG A 3 2.06 10.33 -4.48
C ARG A 3 2.05 8.89 -5.00
N ILE A 4 3.14 8.16 -4.81
CA ILE A 4 3.25 6.76 -5.25
C ILE A 4 2.35 5.90 -4.35
N LEU A 5 2.34 6.12 -3.04
CA LEU A 5 1.46 5.41 -2.12
C LEU A 5 -0.03 5.64 -2.42
N ARG A 6 -0.43 6.88 -2.76
CA ARG A 6 -1.79 7.18 -3.23
C ARG A 6 -2.16 6.36 -4.46
N SER A 7 -1.32 6.40 -5.51
CA SER A 7 -1.55 5.63 -6.74
C SER A 7 -1.59 4.12 -6.49
N LEU A 8 -0.74 3.60 -5.61
CA LEU A 8 -0.75 2.20 -5.23
C LEU A 8 -2.04 1.84 -4.48
N LEU A 9 -2.52 2.68 -3.58
CA LEU A 9 -3.77 2.45 -2.87
C LEU A 9 -4.95 2.38 -3.85
N GLU A 10 -5.04 3.35 -4.78
CA GLU A 10 -6.09 3.37 -5.82
C GLU A 10 -6.09 2.10 -6.68
N GLN A 11 -4.93 1.51 -6.94
CA GLN A 11 -4.79 0.32 -7.79
C GLN A 11 -4.90 -1.01 -7.04
N ARG A 12 -4.54 -1.04 -5.74
CA ARG A 12 -4.29 -2.28 -4.99
C ARG A 12 -5.07 -2.36 -3.69
N TYR A 13 -6.12 -1.55 -3.55
CA TYR A 13 -7.05 -1.65 -2.45
C TYR A 13 -8.24 -2.54 -2.83
N ASP A 14 -8.45 -3.59 -2.06
CA ASP A 14 -9.66 -4.41 -2.12
C ASP A 14 -10.69 -3.83 -1.14
N GLU A 15 -11.63 -3.07 -1.70
CA GLU A 15 -12.72 -2.44 -0.95
C GLU A 15 -13.63 -3.44 -0.22
N LYS A 16 -13.83 -4.64 -0.80
CA LYS A 16 -14.71 -5.65 -0.18
C LYS A 16 -14.08 -6.23 1.07
N ALA A 17 -12.75 -6.41 1.04
CA ALA A 17 -12.00 -7.00 2.15
C ALA A 17 -11.39 -5.95 3.10
N GLY A 18 -11.33 -4.68 2.71
CA GLY A 18 -10.62 -3.63 3.45
C GLY A 18 -9.10 -3.86 3.47
N ARG A 19 -8.53 -4.38 2.37
CA ARG A 19 -7.13 -4.82 2.31
C ARG A 19 -6.34 -4.03 1.28
N PHE A 20 -5.21 -3.46 1.71
CA PHE A 20 -4.25 -2.83 0.82
C PHE A 20 -3.05 -3.75 0.59
N TYR A 21 -2.81 -4.12 -0.66
CA TYR A 21 -1.74 -5.03 -1.05
C TYR A 21 -0.53 -4.28 -1.60
N LEU A 22 0.59 -4.39 -0.89
CA LEU A 22 1.87 -3.86 -1.28
C LEU A 22 2.82 -5.01 -1.62
N ARG A 23 3.68 -4.78 -2.61
CA ARG A 23 4.73 -5.71 -3.02
C ARG A 23 6.03 -4.94 -3.07
N VAL A 24 7.03 -5.41 -2.32
CA VAL A 24 8.35 -4.79 -2.29
C VAL A 24 9.42 -5.77 -2.77
N ASP A 25 10.40 -5.26 -3.50
CA ASP A 25 11.52 -6.04 -4.01
C ASP A 25 12.34 -6.63 -2.85
N LYS A 26 12.54 -7.96 -2.86
CA LYS A 26 13.27 -8.65 -1.78
C LYS A 26 14.73 -8.23 -1.68
N GLN A 27 15.39 -8.02 -2.82
CA GLN A 27 16.82 -7.71 -2.86
C GLN A 27 17.05 -6.29 -2.34
N GLU A 28 16.20 -5.33 -2.73
CA GLU A 28 16.25 -3.97 -2.18
C GLU A 28 15.88 -3.94 -0.70
N ALA A 29 14.86 -4.69 -0.28
CA ALA A 29 14.45 -4.76 1.12
C ALA A 29 15.56 -5.33 2.02
N PHE A 30 16.29 -6.35 1.54
CA PHE A 30 17.46 -6.89 2.24
C PHE A 30 18.56 -5.83 2.45
N LEU A 31 18.71 -4.90 1.52
CA LEU A 31 19.64 -3.77 1.60
C LEU A 31 19.08 -2.58 2.42
N GLY A 32 17.92 -2.74 3.07
CA GLY A 32 17.26 -1.68 3.86
C GLY A 32 16.54 -0.63 3.02
N ARG A 33 16.29 -0.89 1.74
CA ARG A 33 15.61 0.04 0.83
C ARG A 33 14.20 -0.44 0.51
N VAL A 34 13.23 0.47 0.53
CA VAL A 34 11.85 0.16 0.15
C VAL A 34 11.66 0.50 -1.32
N ARG A 35 11.50 -0.53 -2.15
CA ARG A 35 11.19 -0.39 -3.57
C ARG A 35 9.97 -1.21 -3.92
N PHE A 36 8.90 -0.57 -4.38
CA PHE A 36 7.72 -1.29 -4.86
C PHE A 36 8.04 -2.02 -6.17
N SER A 37 7.54 -3.25 -6.31
CA SER A 37 7.83 -4.12 -7.46
C SER A 37 6.62 -4.99 -7.81
N ASP A 38 6.46 -5.25 -9.11
CA ASP A 38 5.47 -6.18 -9.67
C ASP A 38 6.07 -7.53 -10.09
N GLY A 39 7.36 -7.74 -9.80
CA GLY A 39 8.02 -9.01 -10.08
C GLY A 39 7.46 -10.17 -9.24
N ASP A 40 7.92 -11.37 -9.59
CA ASP A 40 7.47 -12.61 -8.93
C ASP A 40 8.16 -12.85 -7.58
N ASP A 41 9.40 -12.38 -7.40
CA ASP A 41 10.18 -12.54 -6.18
C ASP A 41 10.11 -11.30 -5.27
N VAL A 42 8.97 -11.17 -4.58
CA VAL A 42 8.66 -9.99 -3.75
C VAL A 42 8.29 -10.38 -2.32
N VAL A 43 8.44 -9.43 -1.39
CA VAL A 43 7.77 -9.52 -0.08
C VAL A 43 6.37 -8.96 -0.23
N HIS A 44 5.37 -9.79 0.02
CA HIS A 44 3.97 -9.39 0.07
C HIS A 44 3.64 -8.77 1.44
N ILE A 45 3.16 -7.53 1.43
CA ILE A 45 2.71 -6.82 2.62
C ILE A 45 1.22 -6.57 2.46
N VAL A 46 0.42 -7.07 3.40
CA VAL A 46 -1.03 -6.84 3.43
C VAL A 46 -1.37 -5.96 4.62
N VAL A 47 -1.89 -4.77 4.34
CA VAL A 47 -2.36 -3.85 5.37
C VAL A 47 -3.88 -3.98 5.47
N ASN A 48 -4.37 -4.39 6.64
CA ASN A 48 -5.80 -4.48 6.91
C ASN A 48 -6.30 -3.14 7.48
N LEU A 49 -7.08 -2.40 6.70
CA LEU A 49 -7.71 -1.16 7.13
C LEU A 49 -9.13 -1.47 7.61
N ARG A 50 -9.25 -1.79 8.91
CA ARG A 50 -10.54 -2.18 9.51
C ARG A 50 -11.50 -1.00 9.53
N GLY A 51 -12.75 -1.23 9.11
CA GLY A 51 -13.81 -0.22 9.15
C GLY A 51 -13.77 0.80 8.00
N THR A 52 -12.90 0.62 6.99
CA THR A 52 -12.79 1.53 5.85
C THR A 52 -13.10 0.84 4.52
N PRO A 53 -14.29 0.28 4.29
CA PRO A 53 -14.53 -0.51 3.08
C PRO A 53 -14.30 0.28 1.78
N ARG A 54 -14.56 1.59 1.76
CA ARG A 54 -14.41 2.39 0.53
C ARG A 54 -13.01 2.98 0.40
N LEU A 55 -12.51 3.07 -0.83
CA LEU A 55 -11.22 3.66 -1.15
C LEU A 55 -11.09 5.09 -0.64
N GLU A 56 -12.13 5.92 -0.75
CA GLU A 56 -12.07 7.31 -0.28
C GLU A 56 -11.82 7.38 1.23
N ARG A 57 -12.44 6.48 2.00
CA ARG A 57 -12.23 6.42 3.45
C ARG A 57 -10.83 5.94 3.79
N ALA A 58 -10.31 4.96 3.04
CA ALA A 58 -8.92 4.50 3.18
C ALA A 58 -7.93 5.63 2.87
N LEU A 59 -8.15 6.40 1.81
CA LEU A 59 -7.38 7.58 1.46
C LEU A 59 -7.38 8.60 2.60
N SER A 60 -8.55 8.97 3.12
CA SER A 60 -8.64 9.92 4.24
C SER A 60 -7.85 9.46 5.46
N VAL A 61 -7.93 8.17 5.83
CA VAL A 61 -7.15 7.65 6.97
C VAL A 61 -5.65 7.73 6.71
N LEU A 62 -5.19 7.42 5.51
CA LEU A 62 -3.77 7.55 5.17
C LEU A 62 -3.31 9.01 5.06
N GLU A 63 -4.20 9.94 4.68
CA GLU A 63 -3.94 11.39 4.70
C GLU A 63 -3.84 11.92 6.13
N GLU A 64 -4.77 11.52 7.01
CA GLU A 64 -4.77 11.84 8.44
C GLU A 64 -3.49 11.34 9.14
N LEU A 65 -2.98 10.16 8.76
CA LEU A 65 -1.71 9.62 9.24
C LEU A 65 -0.48 10.29 8.59
N GLY A 66 -0.68 11.17 7.61
CA GLY A 66 0.39 11.82 6.88
C GLY A 66 1.23 10.82 6.09
N LEU A 67 0.61 9.81 5.47
CA LEU A 67 1.26 8.81 4.62
C LEU A 67 1.04 9.08 3.12
N VAL A 68 -0.06 9.74 2.77
CA VAL A 68 -0.36 10.17 1.39
C VAL A 68 -0.68 11.67 1.35
N SER A 69 -0.70 12.25 0.15
CA SER A 69 -0.92 13.68 -0.14
C SER A 69 -1.55 13.84 -1.51
#